data_AF-A0AAV1PHR2-F1
#
_entry.id   AF-A0AAV1PHR2-F1
#
_cell.length_a   1.000
_cell.length_b   1.000
_cell.length_c   1.000
_cell.angle_alpha   90.00
_cell.angle_beta   90.00
_cell.angle_gamma   90.00
#
_symmetry.space_group_name_H-M   'P 1'
#
loop_
_entity.id
_entity.type
_entity.pdbx_description
1 polymer ?
#
loop_
_entity_poly.entity_id
_entity_poly.type
_entity_poly.pdbx_seq_one_letter_code
_entity_poly.pdbx_strand_id
1 'polypeptide(L)'
;MRFRPNSQGTSARQMLLHDKLGKTSSGRTDGAQGLINVGLRNGSRKETILQILQTSLMLTGCRNLSRTFLFLTYGRVCTRRSFISQTSLCSSTSAVSSILLTQSSPTKSHSFFPLHPTVHFSPTRCLSRSVLSPSLMELKEVLQVLEQLAPLSLAESWDNVGLLVEPSKSRPVKTILLTNDLTDAVMEEAENMSCDLIISYHPPLFQPIKRLVQKDWKQRLAIRAVESGMAVFSPHTSWDSVKGGVNDWLIGGLGSGQVSVLNQALGGASHSHKLEFTVRSVEQLNQVMDELKACDSGTTLQHSVSRSHDSSGIHVSLTCSDSALTPSVQTLLRHSASSQSLSILKLEKPPLPGHGPGRLSVLGEPVTVATAVQKMKSHLGLSHLRLALGVGHTQDTSVSTVAVCAGSGASVLNGVRADLYITGEMSHHEVLDAVAKGTSVLLSDHSNSERGFLAVFREKLAVRLPDSVNVAVSKADRDPLEVV
;
A
#
# COMPACT_ATOMS: atom_id res chain seq x y z
N MET A 1 25.85 39.78 52.08
CA MET A 1 24.49 40.31 51.80
C MET A 1 23.53 39.10 51.80
N ARG A 2 23.00 38.59 52.92
CA ARG A 2 21.84 39.04 53.75
C ARG A 2 20.71 39.59 52.86
N PHE A 3 19.51 39.01 52.76
CA PHE A 3 18.64 38.45 53.81
C PHE A 3 17.75 37.26 53.34
N ARG A 4 17.56 36.27 54.23
CA ARG A 4 16.31 35.51 54.48
C ARG A 4 15.74 36.00 55.84
N PRO A 5 14.44 35.86 56.16
CA PRO A 5 13.85 34.64 56.79
C PRO A 5 12.43 34.31 56.25
N ASN A 6 11.83 33.11 56.25
CA ASN A 6 11.61 31.99 57.21
C ASN A 6 10.48 32.19 58.24
N SER A 7 9.37 31.44 58.10
CA SER A 7 8.47 30.91 59.17
C SER A 7 7.36 30.03 58.53
N GLN A 8 7.38 28.69 58.65
CA GLN A 8 6.68 27.83 59.65
C GLN A 8 5.17 28.10 59.80
N GLY A 9 4.28 27.17 59.40
CA GLY A 9 3.56 26.19 60.26
C GLY A 9 2.07 26.60 60.30
N THR A 10 1.00 25.79 60.30
CA THR A 10 0.68 24.46 60.86
C THR A 10 -0.70 23.96 60.36
N SER A 11 -0.83 22.64 60.16
CA SER A 11 -1.93 21.71 60.55
C SER A 11 -3.44 22.07 60.49
N ALA A 12 -4.16 21.27 59.69
CA ALA A 12 -5.43 20.54 59.93
C ALA A 12 -6.73 21.25 60.34
N ARG A 13 -7.82 21.02 59.57
CA ARG A 13 -8.97 20.19 60.01
C ARG A 13 -10.04 19.98 58.93
N GLN A 14 -10.70 18.85 59.08
CA GLN A 14 -11.71 18.15 58.29
C GLN A 14 -13.11 18.36 58.91
N MET A 15 -14.18 18.46 58.11
CA MET A 15 -15.62 18.12 58.36
C MET A 15 -16.48 18.91 57.35
N LEU A 16 -17.30 18.35 56.43
CA LEU A 16 -18.31 17.27 56.44
C LEU A 16 -19.63 17.71 57.11
N LEU A 17 -20.67 17.96 56.29
CA LEU A 17 -22.13 17.90 56.55
C LEU A 17 -22.83 18.19 55.19
N HIS A 18 -23.48 17.26 54.47
CA HIS A 18 -24.68 16.40 54.71
C HIS A 18 -26.01 17.16 54.85
N ASP A 19 -26.90 17.04 53.85
CA ASP A 19 -28.29 16.47 53.92
C ASP A 19 -29.12 16.89 52.68
N LYS A 20 -29.67 15.97 51.86
CA LYS A 20 -30.82 15.03 52.00
C LYS A 20 -32.17 15.62 51.54
N LEU A 21 -32.86 14.82 50.72
CA LEU A 21 -34.31 14.48 50.62
C LEU A 21 -34.53 13.95 49.16
N GLY A 22 -34.93 12.72 48.83
CA GLY A 22 -36.00 11.83 49.35
C GLY A 22 -37.36 12.32 48.80
N LYS A 23 -38.27 11.58 48.14
CA LYS A 23 -38.59 10.14 48.03
C LYS A 23 -39.74 9.95 46.97
N THR A 24 -39.74 8.78 46.28
CA THR A 24 -40.84 7.82 45.96
C THR A 24 -42.16 8.14 45.21
N SER A 25 -42.50 7.20 44.30
CA SER A 25 -43.77 6.42 44.13
C SER A 25 -44.38 6.51 42.70
N SER A 26 -44.35 5.43 41.90
CA SER A 26 -45.36 4.35 41.67
C SER A 26 -46.58 4.75 40.84
N GLY A 27 -46.85 4.03 39.73
CA GLY A 27 -48.16 4.05 39.03
C GLY A 27 -48.15 3.37 37.65
N ARG A 28 -48.83 2.22 37.54
CA ARG A 28 -49.31 1.60 36.28
C ARG A 28 -50.62 2.28 35.85
N THR A 29 -50.88 2.42 34.55
CA THR A 29 -52.01 1.82 33.77
C THR A 29 -52.18 2.49 32.39
N ASP A 30 -52.34 1.65 31.37
CA ASP A 30 -53.17 1.72 30.15
C ASP A 30 -53.26 2.98 29.26
N GLY A 31 -52.87 2.78 28.00
CA GLY A 31 -53.76 2.86 26.83
C GLY A 31 -54.35 4.22 26.44
N ALA A 32 -53.80 4.83 25.38
CA ALA A 32 -54.60 5.60 24.41
C ALA A 32 -53.83 5.79 23.09
N GLN A 33 -54.53 5.50 21.99
CA GLN A 33 -54.16 5.83 20.62
C GLN A 33 -54.04 7.35 20.44
N GLY A 34 -53.06 7.79 19.64
CA GLY A 34 -52.90 9.19 19.28
C GLY A 34 -52.10 9.34 17.99
N LEU A 35 -52.81 9.30 16.86
CA LEU A 35 -52.36 9.78 15.56
C LEU A 35 -51.98 11.27 15.68
N ILE A 36 -50.74 11.62 15.36
CA ILE A 36 -50.34 13.01 15.11
C ILE A 36 -49.63 13.08 13.76
N ASN A 37 -50.35 13.67 12.81
CA ASN A 37 -49.83 14.23 11.57
C ASN A 37 -48.76 15.29 11.90
N VAL A 38 -47.56 15.15 11.34
CA VAL A 38 -46.58 16.24 11.29
C VAL A 38 -46.33 16.58 9.82
N GLY A 39 -47.03 17.61 9.36
CA GLY A 39 -46.66 18.34 8.16
C GLY A 39 -45.52 19.31 8.50
N LEU A 40 -44.41 19.21 7.78
CA LEU A 40 -43.36 20.24 7.78
C LEU A 40 -43.38 20.94 6.42
N ARG A 41 -43.74 22.22 6.46
CA ARG A 41 -43.55 23.23 5.42
C ARG A 41 -42.37 24.11 5.78
N ASN A 42 -41.76 24.67 4.72
CA ASN A 42 -40.79 25.77 4.64
C ASN A 42 -39.31 25.36 4.67
N GLY A 43 -38.44 25.90 3.80
CA GLY A 43 -38.66 27.00 2.86
C GLY A 43 -37.46 27.24 1.94
N SER A 44 -37.75 27.92 0.83
CA SER A 44 -36.79 28.46 -0.14
C SER A 44 -36.26 29.82 0.29
N ARG A 45 -34.95 30.06 0.10
CA ARG A 45 -34.27 31.36 -0.15
C ARG A 45 -32.89 30.96 -0.72
N LYS A 46 -32.45 31.24 -1.96
CA LYS A 46 -32.26 32.52 -2.68
C LYS A 46 -31.58 33.59 -1.83
N GLU A 47 -30.25 33.65 -1.94
CA GLU A 47 -29.46 34.87 -1.79
C GLU A 47 -28.40 34.94 -2.90
N THR A 48 -28.30 36.14 -3.48
CA THR A 48 -27.41 36.58 -4.56
C THR A 48 -26.66 37.80 -4.04
N ILE A 49 -25.32 37.82 -4.06
CA ILE A 49 -24.46 39.03 -4.07
C ILE A 49 -23.17 38.64 -4.84
N LEU A 50 -22.97 39.03 -6.10
CA LEU A 50 -22.43 40.29 -6.68
C LEU A 50 -20.95 40.62 -6.39
N GLN A 51 -20.12 40.36 -7.41
CA GLN A 51 -18.93 41.08 -7.93
C GLN A 51 -17.88 41.71 -7.00
N ILE A 52 -16.62 41.25 -7.14
CA ILE A 52 -15.51 42.09 -7.63
C ILE A 52 -14.69 41.28 -8.66
N LEU A 53 -14.78 41.70 -9.93
CA LEU A 53 -13.83 41.39 -11.00
C LEU A 53 -12.78 42.51 -11.01
N GLN A 54 -11.50 42.17 -10.90
CA GLN A 54 -10.43 43.03 -11.41
C GLN A 54 -9.70 42.28 -12.52
N THR A 55 -10.10 42.61 -13.74
CA THR A 55 -9.38 42.43 -14.99
C THR A 55 -8.08 43.25 -14.95
N SER A 56 -6.96 42.62 -15.29
CA SER A 56 -5.84 43.30 -15.95
C SER A 56 -5.54 42.55 -17.23
N LEU A 57 -6.14 43.05 -18.31
CA LEU A 57 -5.76 42.77 -19.68
C LEU A 57 -4.82 43.93 -20.09
N MET A 58 -3.57 43.63 -20.41
CA MET A 58 -2.72 44.49 -21.23
C MET A 58 -2.21 43.64 -22.38
N LEU A 59 -2.83 43.83 -23.54
CA LEU A 59 -2.37 43.41 -24.86
C LEU A 59 -1.94 44.67 -25.61
N THR A 60 -0.63 44.81 -25.86
CA THR A 60 0.00 45.47 -27.02
C THR A 60 1.47 45.03 -26.98
N GLY A 61 2.20 44.70 -28.03
CA GLY A 61 1.94 44.64 -29.45
C GLY A 61 3.14 43.95 -30.14
N CYS A 62 2.89 43.44 -31.33
CA CYS A 62 3.79 42.70 -32.20
C CYS A 62 5.10 43.45 -32.57
N ARG A 63 6.21 42.72 -32.79
CA ARG A 63 6.81 42.46 -34.13
C ARG A 63 8.27 41.97 -34.04
N ASN A 64 8.51 40.82 -34.68
CA ASN A 64 9.68 40.40 -35.44
C ASN A 64 10.95 41.25 -35.40
N LEU A 65 12.08 40.65 -35.01
CA LEU A 65 13.36 40.80 -35.70
C LEU A 65 14.29 39.64 -35.32
N SER A 66 14.54 38.72 -36.26
CA SER A 66 15.76 37.90 -36.25
C SER A 66 16.34 37.95 -37.66
N ARG A 67 17.47 38.66 -37.78
CA ARG A 67 18.37 38.60 -38.92
C ARG A 67 19.77 38.35 -38.38
N THR A 68 20.30 37.24 -38.87
CA THR A 68 21.68 36.75 -38.98
C THR A 68 22.76 37.83 -39.06
N PHE A 69 23.94 37.54 -38.48
CA PHE A 69 25.34 37.86 -38.85
C PHE A 69 26.16 37.74 -37.53
N LEU A 70 27.40 37.26 -37.40
CA LEU A 70 28.38 36.53 -38.19
C LEU A 70 29.52 36.18 -37.20
N PHE A 71 30.28 35.13 -37.50
CA PHE A 71 31.63 34.78 -37.01
C PHE A 71 32.40 35.82 -36.17
N LEU A 72 33.04 35.33 -35.09
CA LEU A 72 34.48 35.52 -34.91
C LEU A 72 35.08 34.46 -33.97
N THR A 73 36.10 33.82 -34.52
CA THR A 73 37.06 32.86 -33.96
C THR A 73 38.01 33.51 -32.96
N TYR A 74 38.35 32.79 -31.88
CA TYR A 74 39.65 32.73 -31.17
C TYR A 74 39.45 31.62 -30.12
N GLY A 75 40.30 30.62 -29.86
CA GLY A 75 41.73 30.43 -30.07
C GLY A 75 42.25 29.69 -28.83
N ARG A 76 42.49 28.37 -28.95
CA ARG A 76 43.32 27.45 -28.15
C ARG A 76 43.71 27.83 -26.70
N VAL A 77 43.53 26.91 -25.75
CA VAL A 77 44.66 26.23 -25.05
C VAL A 77 44.25 24.80 -24.68
N CYS A 78 45.15 23.88 -25.05
CA CYS A 78 45.15 22.46 -24.76
C CYS A 78 46.06 22.23 -23.55
N THR A 79 45.62 21.49 -22.54
CA THR A 79 46.53 20.73 -21.67
C THR A 79 45.91 19.38 -21.34
N ARG A 80 46.31 18.37 -22.13
CA ARG A 80 46.36 16.97 -21.72
C ARG A 80 47.30 16.83 -20.53
N ARG A 81 46.89 16.08 -19.50
CA ARG A 81 47.81 15.31 -18.67
C ARG A 81 47.37 13.85 -18.69
N SER A 82 48.08 13.10 -19.51
CA SER A 82 48.28 11.66 -19.37
C SER A 82 49.26 11.41 -18.24
N PHE A 83 48.95 10.49 -17.33
CA PHE A 83 49.96 9.82 -16.52
C PHE A 83 50.04 8.35 -16.94
N ILE A 84 51.28 7.91 -17.06
CA ILE A 84 51.77 6.62 -17.55
C ILE A 84 51.71 5.58 -16.43
N SER A 85 51.56 4.33 -16.89
CA SER A 85 51.66 3.04 -16.22
C SER A 85 52.65 2.92 -15.06
N GLN A 86 52.38 1.97 -14.16
CA GLN A 86 53.37 0.92 -13.87
C GLN A 86 52.70 -0.39 -13.41
N THR A 87 53.24 -1.48 -13.96
CA THR A 87 52.99 -2.90 -13.74
C THR A 87 53.91 -3.46 -12.64
N SER A 88 53.41 -4.41 -11.85
CA SER A 88 54.12 -5.58 -11.27
C SER A 88 53.03 -6.61 -10.91
N LEU A 89 52.96 -7.88 -11.33
CA LEU A 89 53.84 -9.06 -11.52
C LEU A 89 54.32 -9.75 -10.21
N CYS A 90 53.72 -10.94 -10.00
CA CYS A 90 54.12 -12.13 -9.19
C CYS A 90 54.26 -11.96 -7.66
N SER A 91 53.84 -12.90 -6.80
CA SER A 91 54.06 -14.35 -6.86
C SER A 91 53.08 -15.17 -5.99
N SER A 92 52.84 -16.40 -6.44
CA SER A 92 52.44 -17.66 -5.77
C SER A 92 52.57 -17.78 -4.24
N THR A 93 51.65 -18.50 -3.58
CA THR A 93 51.79 -19.94 -3.21
C THR A 93 50.57 -20.51 -2.47
N SER A 94 50.09 -21.65 -2.99
CA SER A 94 49.50 -22.84 -2.33
C SER A 94 49.22 -22.87 -0.83
N ALA A 95 48.04 -23.39 -0.44
CA ALA A 95 47.95 -24.57 0.43
C ALA A 95 46.56 -25.24 0.36
N VAL A 96 46.59 -26.54 0.07
CA VAL A 96 45.52 -27.53 0.12
C VAL A 96 45.31 -27.95 1.58
N SER A 97 44.07 -28.20 2.00
CA SER A 97 43.82 -29.22 3.03
C SER A 97 42.39 -29.76 2.96
N SER A 98 42.29 -30.93 2.34
CA SER A 98 41.22 -31.91 2.50
C SER A 98 41.47 -32.73 3.78
N ILE A 99 40.44 -32.94 4.60
CA ILE A 99 40.38 -34.06 5.55
C ILE A 99 39.01 -34.75 5.40
N LEU A 100 39.09 -36.06 5.23
CA LEU A 100 38.00 -37.03 5.05
C LEU A 100 37.97 -37.94 6.30
N LEU A 101 36.84 -38.65 6.46
CA LEU A 101 36.58 -39.83 7.31
C LEU A 101 36.19 -39.51 8.77
N THR A 102 35.22 -40.17 9.42
CA THR A 102 34.74 -41.57 9.33
C THR A 102 33.29 -41.72 9.83
N GLN A 103 32.64 -42.80 9.37
CA GLN A 103 31.35 -43.36 9.77
C GLN A 103 31.31 -43.89 11.21
N SER A 104 30.11 -43.90 11.84
CA SER A 104 29.60 -45.04 12.63
C SER A 104 28.13 -44.86 13.05
N SER A 105 27.27 -45.82 12.68
CA SER A 105 25.99 -46.18 13.35
C SER A 105 26.23 -47.54 14.05
N PRO A 106 25.51 -47.96 15.13
CA PRO A 106 24.09 -48.40 15.11
C PRO A 106 23.31 -48.00 16.40
N THR A 107 21.98 -48.12 16.56
CA THR A 107 21.18 -49.35 16.77
C THR A 107 19.66 -49.07 16.76
N LYS A 108 18.88 -50.12 16.45
CA LYS A 108 17.42 -50.22 16.29
C LYS A 108 16.61 -50.11 17.61
N SER A 109 15.37 -49.64 17.52
CA SER A 109 14.24 -50.19 18.30
C SER A 109 12.91 -50.03 17.53
N HIS A 110 12.11 -51.11 17.56
CA HIS A 110 10.84 -51.32 16.85
C HIS A 110 9.63 -50.65 17.54
N SER A 111 8.59 -50.24 16.78
CA SER A 111 7.21 -50.78 16.92
C SER A 111 6.15 -50.05 16.06
N PHE A 112 5.55 -50.82 15.14
CA PHE A 112 4.13 -50.99 14.80
C PHE A 112 3.10 -49.84 14.55
N PHE A 113 2.39 -50.02 13.41
CA PHE A 113 0.96 -49.79 13.06
C PHE A 113 0.71 -48.91 11.79
N PRO A 114 -0.44 -49.01 11.09
CA PRO A 114 -0.81 -50.05 10.11
C PRO A 114 -1.09 -49.49 8.69
N LEU A 115 -1.33 -50.42 7.75
CA LEU A 115 -1.64 -50.22 6.33
C LEU A 115 -2.94 -49.44 6.04
N HIS A 116 -2.89 -48.47 5.10
CA HIS A 116 -3.88 -48.23 4.03
C HIS A 116 -3.45 -47.05 3.10
N PRO A 117 -4.10 -46.85 1.94
CA PRO A 117 -3.87 -47.48 0.64
C PRO A 117 -2.98 -46.65 -0.32
N THR A 118 -2.42 -47.33 -1.31
CA THR A 118 -1.67 -46.79 -2.46
C THR A 118 -2.45 -45.76 -3.27
N VAL A 119 -1.94 -44.53 -3.34
CA VAL A 119 -2.33 -43.53 -4.36
C VAL A 119 -1.24 -43.53 -5.43
N HIS A 120 -1.61 -43.90 -6.66
CA HIS A 120 -0.76 -43.79 -7.84
C HIS A 120 -0.43 -42.32 -8.11
N PHE A 121 0.82 -41.92 -7.86
CA PHE A 121 1.37 -40.68 -8.39
C PHE A 121 1.92 -40.94 -9.79
N SER A 122 1.28 -40.33 -10.79
CA SER A 122 1.86 -40.17 -12.13
C SER A 122 3.13 -39.32 -12.04
N PRO A 123 4.24 -39.69 -12.71
CA PRO A 123 5.43 -38.86 -12.71
C PRO A 123 5.14 -37.61 -13.54
N THR A 124 5.01 -36.47 -12.86
CA THR A 124 5.01 -35.16 -13.50
C THR A 124 6.32 -34.99 -14.26
N ARG A 125 6.19 -34.63 -15.55
CA ARG A 125 7.29 -34.30 -16.44
C ARG A 125 8.32 -33.43 -15.71
N CYS A 126 9.54 -33.95 -15.59
CA CYS A 126 10.71 -33.13 -15.32
C CYS A 126 10.78 -32.06 -16.42
N LEU A 127 10.47 -30.82 -16.06
CA LEU A 127 10.84 -29.67 -16.88
C LEU A 127 12.36 -29.60 -16.82
N SER A 128 13.01 -29.88 -17.95
CA SER A 128 14.41 -29.61 -18.16
C SER A 128 14.67 -28.15 -17.82
N ARG A 129 15.40 -27.89 -16.74
CA ARG A 129 15.92 -26.57 -16.41
C ARG A 129 16.91 -26.24 -17.52
N SER A 130 16.46 -25.52 -18.54
CA SER A 130 17.39 -24.92 -19.51
C SER A 130 18.33 -24.05 -18.70
N VAL A 131 19.62 -24.32 -18.78
CA VAL A 131 20.67 -23.46 -18.22
C VAL A 131 20.55 -22.13 -18.97
N LEU A 132 19.79 -21.20 -18.41
CA LEU A 132 19.73 -19.83 -18.87
C LEU A 132 21.12 -19.25 -18.56
N SER A 133 21.81 -18.73 -19.59
CA SER A 133 22.88 -17.75 -19.38
C SER A 133 22.35 -16.67 -18.41
N PRO A 134 23.19 -16.04 -17.56
CA PRO A 134 22.72 -15.01 -16.65
C PRO A 134 22.19 -13.84 -17.48
N SER A 135 20.89 -13.85 -17.75
CA SER A 135 20.22 -12.80 -18.47
C SER A 135 20.23 -11.61 -17.55
N LEU A 136 21.01 -10.60 -17.94
CA LEU A 136 20.94 -9.28 -17.35
C LEU A 136 19.47 -8.86 -17.32
N MET A 137 18.95 -8.55 -16.12
CA MET A 137 17.56 -8.19 -15.93
C MET A 137 17.41 -6.69 -16.08
N GLU A 138 16.56 -6.24 -16.99
CA GLU A 138 16.30 -4.82 -17.19
C GLU A 138 15.37 -4.29 -16.08
N LEU A 139 15.44 -2.98 -15.79
CA LEU A 139 14.59 -2.33 -14.78
C LEU A 139 13.10 -2.65 -14.98
N LYS A 140 12.63 -2.59 -16.24
CA LYS A 140 11.24 -2.90 -16.59
C LYS A 140 10.80 -4.30 -16.18
N GLU A 141 11.68 -5.29 -16.27
CA GLU A 141 11.37 -6.67 -15.90
C GLU A 141 11.25 -6.81 -14.38
N VAL A 142 12.13 -6.14 -13.62
CA VAL A 142 12.03 -6.08 -12.15
C VAL A 142 10.74 -5.40 -11.71
N LEU A 143 10.37 -4.28 -12.36
CA LEU A 143 9.11 -3.58 -12.09
C LEU A 143 7.88 -4.47 -12.36
N GLN A 144 7.91 -5.28 -13.42
CA GLN A 144 6.84 -6.26 -13.68
C GLN A 144 6.74 -7.32 -12.59
N VAL A 145 7.87 -7.80 -12.06
CA VAL A 145 7.88 -8.75 -10.93
C VAL A 145 7.28 -8.10 -9.67
N LEU A 146 7.60 -6.83 -9.40
CA LEU A 146 7.06 -6.08 -8.27
C LEU A 146 5.54 -5.89 -8.41
N GLU A 147 5.05 -5.53 -9.59
CA GLU A 147 3.62 -5.41 -9.90
C GLU A 147 2.87 -6.75 -9.72
N GLN A 148 3.51 -7.87 -10.06
CA GLN A 148 2.95 -9.22 -9.85
C GLN A 148 2.95 -9.65 -8.39
N LEU A 149 3.80 -9.06 -7.54
CA LEU A 149 3.83 -9.32 -6.10
C LEU A 149 2.74 -8.53 -5.39
N ALA A 150 2.61 -7.25 -5.71
CA ALA A 150 1.55 -6.38 -5.23
C ALA A 150 1.18 -5.38 -6.34
N PRO A 151 0.04 -5.57 -7.02
CA PRO A 151 -0.40 -4.64 -8.04
C PRO A 151 -0.57 -3.23 -7.46
N LEU A 152 -0.03 -2.21 -8.13
CA LEU A 152 -0.12 -0.82 -7.72
C LEU A 152 -1.57 -0.32 -7.72
N SER A 153 -2.47 -0.99 -8.45
CA SER A 153 -3.92 -0.73 -8.40
C SER A 153 -4.57 -1.00 -7.04
N LEU A 154 -3.87 -1.68 -6.12
CA LEU A 154 -4.31 -1.91 -4.74
C LEU A 154 -3.91 -0.77 -3.78
N ALA A 155 -3.09 0.17 -4.25
CA ALA A 155 -2.72 1.33 -3.45
C ALA A 155 -3.92 2.26 -3.24
N GLU A 156 -3.88 3.00 -2.15
CA GLU A 156 -4.86 4.03 -1.85
C GLU A 156 -4.82 5.15 -2.89
N SER A 157 -5.98 5.76 -3.15
CA SER A 157 -6.11 6.77 -4.21
C SER A 157 -5.29 8.05 -3.99
N TRP A 158 -4.89 8.33 -2.76
CA TRP A 158 -4.06 9.47 -2.38
C TRP A 158 -2.55 9.17 -2.43
N ASP A 159 -2.19 7.90 -2.63
CA ASP A 159 -0.81 7.43 -2.50
C ASP A 159 0.03 7.74 -3.75
N ASN A 160 1.36 7.73 -3.58
CA ASN A 160 2.32 7.87 -4.67
C ASN A 160 3.24 6.65 -4.75
N VAL A 161 2.74 5.59 -5.37
CA VAL A 161 3.41 4.29 -5.53
C VAL A 161 4.01 4.11 -6.93
N GLY A 162 4.90 3.15 -7.09
CA GLY A 162 5.53 2.80 -8.36
C GLY A 162 6.94 3.37 -8.51
N LEU A 163 7.40 3.53 -9.75
CA LEU A 163 8.71 4.09 -10.08
C LEU A 163 8.69 5.61 -9.86
N LEU A 164 9.42 6.09 -8.85
CA LEU A 164 9.45 7.50 -8.45
C LEU A 164 10.64 8.26 -9.06
N VAL A 165 11.77 7.57 -9.24
CA VAL A 165 12.97 8.11 -9.88
C VAL A 165 13.46 7.09 -10.88
N GLU A 166 13.61 7.52 -12.13
CA GLU A 166 14.18 6.72 -13.21
C GLU A 166 15.46 7.40 -13.74
N PRO A 167 16.63 6.74 -13.70
CA PRO A 167 17.85 7.32 -14.22
C PRO A 167 17.81 7.38 -15.76
N SER A 168 18.42 8.42 -16.33
CA SER A 168 18.37 8.68 -17.79
C SER A 168 19.00 7.61 -18.68
N LYS A 169 19.89 6.78 -18.14
CA LYS A 169 20.55 5.71 -18.88
C LYS A 169 20.00 4.37 -18.39
N SER A 170 19.45 3.57 -19.31
CA SER A 170 19.07 2.20 -18.99
C SER A 170 20.30 1.40 -18.59
N ARG A 171 20.15 0.63 -17.51
CA ARG A 171 21.17 -0.27 -16.98
C ARG A 171 20.49 -1.53 -16.47
N PRO A 172 21.13 -2.70 -16.63
CA PRO A 172 20.68 -3.91 -15.96
C PRO A 172 20.68 -3.73 -14.45
N VAL A 173 19.65 -4.24 -13.78
CA VAL A 173 19.56 -4.28 -12.32
C VAL A 173 20.33 -5.50 -11.84
N LYS A 174 21.35 -5.29 -11.00
CA LYS A 174 22.15 -6.32 -10.34
C LYS A 174 22.05 -6.24 -8.83
N THR A 175 21.86 -5.05 -8.28
CA THR A 175 21.76 -4.84 -6.84
C THR A 175 20.50 -4.06 -6.51
N ILE A 176 19.67 -4.62 -5.63
CA ILE A 176 18.46 -4.01 -5.09
C ILE A 176 18.63 -3.80 -3.59
N LEU A 177 18.32 -2.60 -3.08
CA LEU A 177 18.30 -2.30 -1.65
C LEU A 177 16.87 -2.02 -1.19
N LEU A 178 16.36 -2.82 -0.25
CA LEU A 178 15.09 -2.61 0.44
C LEU A 178 15.31 -1.73 1.68
N THR A 179 14.44 -0.75 1.89
CA THR A 179 14.41 0.11 3.09
C THR A 179 12.98 0.51 3.42
N ASN A 180 12.66 0.82 4.66
CA ASN A 180 11.37 1.41 5.02
C ASN A 180 11.38 2.88 4.59
N ASP A 181 12.40 3.60 5.05
CA ASP A 181 12.61 5.02 4.79
C ASP A 181 13.94 5.27 4.07
N LEU A 182 13.90 5.98 2.94
CA LEU A 182 15.13 6.42 2.26
C LEU A 182 15.67 7.70 2.92
N THR A 183 16.59 7.54 3.87
CA THR A 183 17.32 8.63 4.54
C THR A 183 18.71 8.86 3.92
N ASP A 184 19.43 9.92 4.33
CA ASP A 184 20.80 10.16 3.87
C ASP A 184 21.75 8.99 4.18
N ALA A 185 21.62 8.37 5.36
CA ALA A 185 22.44 7.20 5.74
C ALA A 185 22.14 5.97 4.87
N VAL A 186 20.88 5.76 4.50
CA VAL A 186 20.48 4.67 3.59
C VAL A 186 20.97 4.95 2.16
N MET A 187 20.92 6.21 1.73
CA MET A 187 21.48 6.59 0.42
C MET A 187 22.99 6.38 0.36
N GLU A 188 23.72 6.72 1.41
CA GLU A 188 25.16 6.42 1.50
C GLU A 188 25.43 4.91 1.44
N GLU A 189 24.62 4.09 2.13
CA GLU A 189 24.70 2.63 2.02
C GLU A 189 24.46 2.16 0.56
N ALA A 190 23.42 2.68 -0.10
CA ALA A 190 23.10 2.34 -1.48
C ALA A 190 24.23 2.68 -2.46
N GLU A 191 24.84 3.87 -2.32
CA GLU A 191 25.99 4.31 -3.11
C GLU A 191 27.22 3.41 -2.88
N ASN A 192 27.53 3.10 -1.62
CA ASN A 192 28.64 2.22 -1.26
C ASN A 192 28.47 0.80 -1.82
N MET A 193 27.23 0.34 -1.94
CA MET A 193 26.90 -0.97 -2.52
C MET A 193 26.83 -0.96 -4.05
N SER A 194 26.98 0.21 -4.70
CA SER A 194 26.70 0.38 -6.13
C SER A 194 25.32 -0.18 -6.49
N CYS A 195 24.31 0.19 -5.69
CA CYS A 195 22.92 -0.20 -5.91
C CYS A 195 22.43 0.27 -7.28
N ASP A 196 21.55 -0.51 -7.92
CA ASP A 196 20.89 -0.12 -9.17
C ASP A 196 19.42 0.30 -8.93
N LEU A 197 18.78 -0.28 -7.92
CA LEU A 197 17.39 -0.01 -7.55
C LEU A 197 17.20 0.04 -6.03
N ILE A 198 16.74 1.18 -5.53
CA ILE A 198 16.25 1.32 -4.16
C ILE A 198 14.74 1.08 -4.15
N ILE A 199 14.29 0.15 -3.32
CA ILE A 199 12.87 -0.05 -3.00
C ILE A 199 12.64 0.52 -1.60
N SER A 200 12.04 1.70 -1.53
CA SER A 200 11.69 2.38 -0.28
C SER A 200 10.23 2.11 0.03
N TYR A 201 9.90 1.50 1.18
CA TYR A 201 8.53 1.18 1.54
C TYR A 201 7.66 2.44 1.56
N HIS A 202 8.15 3.48 2.22
CA HIS A 202 7.59 4.83 2.17
C HIS A 202 8.11 5.59 0.95
N PRO A 203 7.23 6.32 0.24
CA PRO A 203 7.63 7.09 -0.93
C PRO A 203 8.43 8.33 -0.51
N PRO A 204 9.73 8.44 -0.84
CA PRO A 204 10.50 9.65 -0.54
C PRO A 204 9.93 10.87 -1.26
N LEU A 205 9.37 10.68 -2.47
CA LEU A 205 8.71 11.74 -3.25
C LEU A 205 7.19 11.70 -3.08
N PHE A 206 6.68 11.74 -1.84
CA PHE A 206 5.25 11.60 -1.56
C PHE A 206 4.36 12.73 -2.13
N GLN A 207 4.83 13.97 -2.10
CA GLN A 207 4.08 15.14 -2.58
C GLN A 207 4.64 15.64 -3.92
N PRO A 208 3.81 16.19 -4.83
CA PRO A 208 4.28 16.72 -6.10
C PRO A 208 5.36 17.79 -5.94
N ILE A 209 6.51 17.59 -6.59
CA ILE A 209 7.64 18.51 -6.54
C ILE A 209 7.62 19.41 -7.78
N LYS A 210 7.47 20.72 -7.57
CA LYS A 210 7.46 21.72 -8.66
C LYS A 210 8.85 22.16 -9.13
N ARG A 211 9.88 21.91 -8.32
CA ARG A 211 11.29 22.31 -8.57
C ARG A 211 12.21 21.25 -7.97
N LEU A 212 13.16 20.76 -8.76
CA LEU A 212 14.17 19.80 -8.31
C LEU A 212 15.49 20.53 -8.05
N VAL A 213 15.73 20.88 -6.78
CA VAL A 213 16.95 21.61 -6.34
C VAL A 213 17.44 21.06 -5.00
N GLN A 214 18.70 21.30 -4.63
CA GLN A 214 19.28 20.68 -3.42
C GLN A 214 18.83 21.28 -2.07
N LYS A 215 17.82 22.16 -2.04
CA LYS A 215 17.38 22.83 -0.81
C LYS A 215 16.69 21.86 0.16
N ASP A 216 15.79 21.05 -0.36
CA ASP A 216 15.05 20.04 0.41
C ASP A 216 15.78 18.70 0.39
N TRP A 217 15.73 17.96 1.50
CA TRP A 217 16.49 16.72 1.63
C TRP A 217 15.95 15.60 0.74
N LYS A 218 14.64 15.49 0.54
CA LYS A 218 14.05 14.50 -0.38
C LYS A 218 14.41 14.82 -1.83
N GLN A 219 14.44 16.09 -2.19
CA GLN A 219 14.95 16.52 -3.50
C GLN A 219 16.45 16.20 -3.68
N ARG A 220 17.29 16.40 -2.66
CA ARG A 220 18.70 15.99 -2.70
C ARG A 220 18.85 14.50 -2.95
N LEU A 221 18.08 13.66 -2.26
CA LEU A 221 18.10 12.21 -2.44
C LEU A 221 17.69 11.81 -3.87
N ALA A 222 16.66 12.43 -4.43
CA ALA A 222 16.27 12.18 -5.83
C ALA A 222 17.38 12.59 -6.82
N ILE A 223 18.03 13.74 -6.61
CA ILE A 223 19.16 14.19 -7.45
C ILE A 223 20.32 13.19 -7.34
N ARG A 224 20.70 12.79 -6.13
CA ARG A 224 21.75 11.78 -5.89
C ARG A 224 21.43 10.45 -6.57
N ALA A 225 20.18 9.97 -6.47
CA ALA A 225 19.77 8.75 -7.16
C ALA A 225 19.97 8.85 -8.68
N VAL A 226 19.56 9.96 -9.30
CA VAL A 226 19.75 10.18 -10.74
C VAL A 226 21.24 10.24 -11.11
N GLU A 227 22.04 10.98 -10.36
CA GLU A 227 23.49 11.13 -10.60
C GLU A 227 24.26 9.82 -10.44
N SER A 228 23.87 9.01 -9.46
CA SER A 228 24.41 7.67 -9.21
C SER A 228 23.87 6.59 -10.16
N GLY A 229 22.86 6.93 -10.99
CA GLY A 229 22.25 6.00 -11.93
C GLY A 229 21.36 4.95 -11.27
N MET A 230 20.75 5.29 -10.12
CA MET A 230 19.85 4.45 -9.34
C MET A 230 18.39 4.77 -9.65
N ALA A 231 17.58 3.74 -9.80
CA ALA A 231 16.13 3.85 -9.77
C ALA A 231 15.63 3.87 -8.31
N VAL A 232 14.48 4.52 -8.07
CA VAL A 232 13.78 4.49 -6.78
C VAL A 232 12.34 4.08 -7.03
N PHE A 233 11.90 3.00 -6.39
CA PHE A 233 10.53 2.48 -6.43
C PHE A 233 9.92 2.48 -5.03
N SER A 234 8.61 2.74 -4.95
CA SER A 234 7.84 2.68 -3.70
C SER A 234 6.61 1.80 -3.81
N PRO A 235 6.49 0.71 -3.02
CA PRO A 235 5.28 -0.11 -2.96
C PRO A 235 4.17 0.47 -2.07
N HIS A 236 4.54 0.99 -0.89
CA HIS A 236 3.66 1.57 0.13
C HIS A 236 2.32 0.85 0.30
N THR A 237 1.18 1.55 0.16
CA THR A 237 -0.15 1.01 0.50
C THR A 237 -0.60 -0.18 -0.37
N SER A 238 0.02 -0.42 -1.52
CA SER A 238 -0.23 -1.64 -2.29
C SER A 238 0.14 -2.90 -1.49
N TRP A 239 1.20 -2.83 -0.68
CA TRP A 239 1.64 -3.93 0.20
C TRP A 239 0.93 -3.95 1.55
N ASP A 240 0.32 -2.84 1.97
CA ASP A 240 -0.63 -2.84 3.08
C ASP A 240 -1.90 -3.60 2.72
N SER A 241 -2.30 -3.49 1.45
CA SER A 241 -3.51 -4.10 0.91
C SER A 241 -3.33 -5.55 0.47
N VAL A 242 -2.18 -5.93 -0.08
CA VAL A 242 -2.02 -7.26 -0.70
C VAL A 242 -2.15 -8.41 0.30
N LYS A 243 -2.71 -9.54 -0.13
CA LYS A 243 -2.70 -10.77 0.65
C LYS A 243 -1.26 -11.27 0.84
N GLY A 244 -0.92 -11.61 2.08
CA GLY A 244 0.45 -11.93 2.49
C GLY A 244 1.35 -10.69 2.57
N GLY A 245 0.76 -9.49 2.70
CA GLY A 245 1.45 -8.22 2.85
C GLY A 245 1.88 -7.93 4.30
N VAL A 246 2.22 -6.67 4.59
CA VAL A 246 2.72 -6.27 5.92
C VAL A 246 1.71 -6.54 7.03
N ASN A 247 0.42 -6.37 6.77
CA ASN A 247 -0.62 -6.58 7.77
C ASN A 247 -0.84 -8.07 8.09
N ASP A 248 -0.64 -8.96 7.11
CA ASP A 248 -0.66 -10.42 7.34
C ASP A 248 0.59 -10.87 8.12
N TRP A 249 1.74 -10.27 7.85
CA TRP A 249 2.95 -10.50 8.62
C TRP A 249 2.79 -10.06 10.08
N LEU A 250 2.34 -8.81 10.29
CA LEU A 250 2.19 -8.21 11.61
C LEU A 250 1.23 -9.01 12.50
N ILE A 251 0.05 -9.38 11.97
CA ILE A 251 -0.92 -10.17 12.75
C ILE A 251 -0.44 -11.59 13.02
N GLY A 252 0.42 -12.14 12.15
CA GLY A 252 1.06 -13.45 12.32
C GLY A 252 1.92 -13.54 13.59
N GLY A 253 2.40 -12.41 14.12
CA GLY A 253 3.12 -12.36 15.39
C GLY A 253 2.35 -12.88 16.60
N LEU A 254 1.01 -12.92 16.53
CA LEU A 254 0.17 -13.43 17.61
C LEU A 254 -0.09 -14.94 17.56
N GLY A 255 0.17 -15.59 16.43
CA GLY A 255 -0.06 -17.01 16.21
C GLY A 255 -1.16 -17.30 15.18
N SER A 256 -1.66 -18.55 15.19
CA SER A 256 -2.67 -19.01 14.23
C SER A 256 -4.07 -18.50 14.57
N GLY A 257 -4.84 -18.19 13.54
CA GLY A 257 -6.23 -17.80 13.65
C GLY A 257 -6.90 -17.69 12.29
N GLN A 258 -8.21 -17.43 12.29
CA GLN A 258 -8.94 -17.07 11.09
C GLN A 258 -8.70 -15.59 10.82
N VAL A 259 -8.05 -15.27 9.69
CA VAL A 259 -7.71 -13.89 9.31
C VAL A 259 -8.61 -13.42 8.17
N SER A 260 -9.18 -12.22 8.31
CA SER A 260 -9.92 -11.52 7.27
C SER A 260 -9.41 -10.08 7.10
N VAL A 261 -9.69 -9.46 5.95
CA VAL A 261 -9.44 -8.03 5.74
C VAL A 261 -10.44 -7.18 6.50
N LEU A 262 -10.04 -5.99 6.96
CA LEU A 262 -10.95 -5.04 7.62
C LEU A 262 -11.80 -4.31 6.60
N ASN A 263 -11.16 -3.77 5.57
CA ASN A 263 -11.81 -3.13 4.43
C ASN A 263 -11.46 -3.91 3.17
N GLN A 264 -12.47 -4.34 2.43
CA GLN A 264 -12.29 -5.16 1.24
C GLN A 264 -11.89 -4.27 0.05
N ALA A 265 -10.69 -4.46 -0.49
CA ALA A 265 -10.27 -3.81 -1.72
C ALA A 265 -11.14 -4.25 -2.89
N LEU A 266 -11.29 -3.34 -3.86
CA LEU A 266 -12.02 -3.58 -5.10
C LEU A 266 -11.04 -3.76 -6.25
N GLY A 267 -11.43 -4.59 -7.21
CA GLY A 267 -10.60 -4.92 -8.37
C GLY A 267 -10.45 -3.77 -9.34
N GLY A 268 -9.37 -3.81 -10.11
CA GLY A 268 -9.30 -3.04 -11.35
C GLY A 268 -10.42 -3.50 -12.27
N ALA A 269 -11.28 -2.58 -12.71
CA ALA A 269 -12.25 -2.84 -13.76
C ALA A 269 -11.69 -2.26 -15.05
N SER A 270 -11.36 -3.13 -16.02
CA SER A 270 -11.02 -2.71 -17.39
C SER A 270 -12.20 -2.04 -18.09
N HIS A 271 -13.42 -2.32 -17.64
CA HIS A 271 -14.66 -1.78 -18.15
C HIS A 271 -15.47 -1.20 -16.99
N SER A 272 -15.91 0.05 -17.10
CA SER A 272 -16.65 0.77 -16.05
C SER A 272 -18.13 0.94 -16.38
N HIS A 273 -18.54 0.66 -17.61
CA HIS A 273 -19.92 0.81 -18.06
C HIS A 273 -20.38 -0.40 -18.87
N LYS A 274 -21.67 -0.70 -18.77
CA LYS A 274 -22.39 -1.63 -19.61
C LYS A 274 -23.47 -0.87 -20.39
N LEU A 275 -23.45 -1.00 -21.70
CA LEU A 275 -24.41 -0.44 -22.64
C LEU A 275 -25.30 -1.57 -23.13
N GLU A 276 -26.60 -1.46 -22.89
CA GLU A 276 -27.60 -2.40 -23.42
C GLU A 276 -28.47 -1.69 -24.44
N PHE A 277 -28.54 -2.24 -25.65
CA PHE A 277 -29.33 -1.71 -26.75
C PHE A 277 -29.87 -2.84 -27.62
N THR A 278 -30.87 -2.56 -28.43
CA THR A 278 -31.44 -3.54 -29.38
C THR A 278 -31.04 -3.13 -30.79
N VAL A 279 -30.83 -4.02 -31.76
CA VAL A 279 -30.67 -3.67 -33.18
C VAL A 279 -31.64 -4.48 -34.04
N ARG A 280 -32.01 -3.98 -35.23
CA ARG A 280 -33.07 -4.59 -36.04
C ARG A 280 -32.59 -5.75 -36.91
N SER A 281 -31.30 -5.77 -37.25
CA SER A 281 -30.71 -6.81 -38.10
C SER A 281 -29.25 -7.06 -37.76
N VAL A 282 -28.71 -8.16 -38.28
CA VAL A 282 -27.30 -8.54 -38.09
C VAL A 282 -26.37 -7.58 -38.83
N GLU A 283 -26.81 -7.04 -39.96
CA GLU A 283 -26.06 -6.05 -40.74
C GLU A 283 -25.88 -4.75 -39.93
N GLN A 284 -26.95 -4.28 -39.29
CA GLN A 284 -26.88 -3.12 -38.39
C GLN A 284 -25.97 -3.39 -37.19
N LEU A 285 -26.03 -4.61 -36.62
CA LEU A 285 -25.13 -5.02 -35.54
C LEU A 285 -23.66 -4.88 -35.96
N ASN A 286 -23.30 -5.45 -37.11
CA ASN A 286 -21.91 -5.44 -37.60
C ASN A 286 -21.40 -4.01 -37.80
N GLN A 287 -22.22 -3.14 -38.42
CA GLN A 287 -21.87 -1.74 -38.64
C GLN A 287 -21.63 -0.99 -37.31
N VAL A 288 -22.55 -1.15 -36.35
CA VAL A 288 -22.42 -0.53 -35.02
C VAL A 288 -21.18 -1.03 -34.29
N MET A 289 -20.93 -2.33 -34.31
CA MET A 289 -19.79 -2.93 -33.60
C MET A 289 -18.44 -2.49 -34.20
N ASP A 290 -18.34 -2.31 -35.51
CA ASP A 290 -17.09 -1.85 -36.14
C ASP A 290 -16.79 -0.39 -35.82
N GLU A 291 -17.80 0.48 -35.78
CA GLU A 291 -17.63 1.87 -35.34
C GLU A 291 -17.30 1.96 -33.84
N LEU A 292 -17.88 1.11 -33.01
CA LEU A 292 -17.58 1.06 -31.58
C LEU A 292 -16.15 0.59 -31.32
N LYS A 293 -15.64 -0.42 -32.05
CA LYS A 293 -14.23 -0.84 -31.95
C LYS A 293 -13.27 0.30 -32.30
N ALA A 294 -13.62 1.14 -33.27
CA ALA A 294 -12.81 2.31 -33.62
C ALA A 294 -12.82 3.40 -32.53
N CYS A 295 -13.82 3.40 -31.66
CA CYS A 295 -13.89 4.33 -30.51
C CYS A 295 -13.04 3.86 -29.31
N ASP A 296 -12.57 2.61 -29.31
CA ASP A 296 -11.81 2.05 -28.21
C ASP A 296 -10.31 2.08 -28.53
N SER A 297 -9.54 2.87 -27.78
CA SER A 297 -8.10 3.07 -28.00
C SER A 297 -7.23 1.89 -27.54
N GLY A 298 -7.80 0.70 -27.32
CA GLY A 298 -7.06 -0.51 -26.96
C GLY A 298 -7.73 -1.44 -25.95
N THR A 299 -8.96 -1.20 -25.52
CA THR A 299 -9.71 -2.16 -24.69
C THR A 299 -10.44 -3.17 -25.59
N THR A 300 -10.39 -4.45 -25.24
CA THR A 300 -11.19 -5.46 -25.94
C THR A 300 -12.65 -5.25 -25.53
N LEU A 301 -13.46 -4.68 -26.43
CA LEU A 301 -14.91 -4.59 -26.26
C LEU A 301 -15.48 -6.00 -26.07
N GLN A 302 -15.99 -6.30 -24.88
CA GLN A 302 -16.70 -7.55 -24.62
C GLN A 302 -18.19 -7.31 -24.85
N HIS A 303 -18.78 -8.08 -25.77
CA HIS A 303 -20.20 -8.01 -26.07
C HIS A 303 -20.83 -9.41 -26.05
N SER A 304 -22.10 -9.46 -25.64
CA SER A 304 -22.96 -10.62 -25.76
C SER A 304 -24.22 -10.25 -26.52
N VAL A 305 -24.74 -11.21 -27.29
CA VAL A 305 -25.87 -11.00 -28.19
C VAL A 305 -26.92 -12.07 -27.90
N SER A 306 -28.15 -11.64 -27.64
CA SER A 306 -29.30 -12.53 -27.49
C SER A 306 -30.38 -12.16 -28.52
N ARG A 307 -30.94 -13.18 -29.18
CA ARG A 307 -32.09 -13.00 -30.07
C ARG A 307 -33.35 -13.27 -29.28
N SER A 308 -34.28 -12.32 -29.31
CA SER A 308 -35.62 -12.56 -28.79
C SER A 308 -36.40 -13.46 -29.76
N HIS A 309 -37.29 -14.30 -29.22
CA HIS A 309 -38.11 -15.23 -30.02
C HIS A 309 -39.31 -14.52 -30.66
N ASP A 310 -39.72 -13.41 -30.06
CA ASP A 310 -40.61 -12.39 -30.57
C ASP A 310 -39.84 -11.44 -31.52
N SER A 311 -40.51 -10.89 -32.52
CA SER A 311 -39.95 -10.03 -33.58
C SER A 311 -39.43 -8.66 -33.10
N SER A 312 -38.88 -8.57 -31.90
CA SER A 312 -38.49 -7.35 -31.16
C SER A 312 -37.03 -6.92 -31.38
N GLY A 313 -36.21 -7.73 -32.06
CA GLY A 313 -34.86 -7.37 -32.51
C GLY A 313 -33.75 -8.19 -31.85
N ILE A 314 -32.51 -7.74 -32.02
CA ILE A 314 -31.30 -8.36 -31.48
C ILE A 314 -30.85 -7.54 -30.28
N HIS A 315 -30.89 -8.12 -29.08
CA HIS A 315 -30.38 -7.45 -27.88
C HIS A 315 -28.86 -7.59 -27.80
N VAL A 316 -28.19 -6.48 -27.54
CA VAL A 316 -26.73 -6.36 -27.45
C VAL A 316 -26.39 -5.80 -26.08
N SER A 317 -25.52 -6.50 -25.37
CA SER A 317 -24.92 -6.05 -24.12
C SER A 317 -23.43 -5.84 -24.38
N LEU A 318 -22.97 -4.60 -24.30
CA LEU A 318 -21.57 -4.21 -24.50
C LEU A 318 -20.98 -3.64 -23.22
N THR A 319 -19.71 -3.92 -22.92
CA THR A 319 -18.99 -3.26 -21.84
C THR A 319 -17.88 -2.36 -22.39
N CYS A 320 -17.68 -1.19 -21.76
CA CYS A 320 -16.67 -0.21 -22.17
C CYS A 320 -16.04 0.52 -20.97
N SER A 321 -14.89 1.15 -21.20
CA SER A 321 -14.21 2.01 -20.22
C SER A 321 -14.90 3.38 -20.10
N ASP A 322 -14.53 4.15 -19.08
CA ASP A 322 -15.11 5.48 -18.81
C ASP A 322 -14.82 6.45 -19.95
N SER A 323 -13.58 6.44 -20.46
CA SER A 323 -13.16 7.24 -21.61
C SER A 323 -13.88 6.86 -22.91
N ALA A 324 -14.28 5.59 -23.06
CA ALA A 324 -15.00 5.11 -24.23
C ALA A 324 -16.52 5.35 -24.15
N LEU A 325 -17.06 5.74 -23.00
CA LEU A 325 -18.50 5.89 -22.79
C LEU A 325 -19.12 6.91 -23.74
N THR A 326 -18.65 8.17 -23.71
CA THR A 326 -19.24 9.24 -24.52
C THR A 326 -19.14 8.97 -26.03
N PRO A 327 -17.97 8.57 -26.58
CA PRO A 327 -17.89 8.16 -27.98
C PRO A 327 -18.83 7.00 -28.32
N SER A 328 -18.93 6.00 -27.45
CA SER A 328 -19.81 4.84 -27.67
C SER A 328 -21.28 5.23 -27.72
N VAL A 329 -21.74 6.06 -26.78
CA VAL A 329 -23.13 6.56 -26.75
C VAL A 329 -23.43 7.40 -27.99
N GLN A 330 -22.51 8.27 -28.42
CA GLN A 330 -22.68 9.07 -29.64
C GLN A 330 -22.79 8.20 -30.89
N THR A 331 -22.00 7.14 -30.99
CA THR A 331 -22.11 6.15 -32.07
C THR A 331 -23.48 5.47 -32.04
N LEU A 332 -23.91 4.97 -30.89
CA LEU A 332 -25.22 4.32 -30.75
C LEU A 332 -26.38 5.26 -31.13
N LEU A 333 -26.33 6.54 -30.72
CA LEU A 333 -27.34 7.55 -31.05
C LEU A 333 -27.41 7.85 -32.56
N ARG A 334 -26.29 7.80 -33.30
CA ARG A 334 -26.27 7.99 -34.76
C ARG A 334 -26.97 6.86 -35.52
N HIS A 335 -26.89 5.64 -34.99
CA HIS A 335 -27.51 4.46 -35.59
C HIS A 335 -28.97 4.24 -35.19
N SER A 336 -29.50 5.03 -34.23
CA SER A 336 -30.82 4.83 -33.62
C SER A 336 -31.83 5.92 -34.00
N ALA A 337 -32.19 5.98 -35.27
CA ALA A 337 -33.17 6.96 -35.76
C ALA A 337 -34.66 6.63 -35.48
N SER A 338 -35.04 5.58 -34.72
CA SER A 338 -36.48 5.41 -34.39
C SER A 338 -36.94 4.43 -33.28
N SER A 339 -36.19 3.42 -32.80
CA SER A 339 -36.80 2.45 -31.83
C SER A 339 -35.82 1.59 -31.01
N GLN A 340 -34.92 2.17 -30.21
CA GLN A 340 -34.06 1.36 -29.33
C GLN A 340 -34.02 1.94 -27.93
N SER A 341 -34.31 1.11 -26.92
CA SER A 341 -34.01 1.42 -25.53
C SER A 341 -32.50 1.30 -25.33
N LEU A 342 -31.81 2.41 -25.08
CA LEU A 342 -30.43 2.42 -24.61
C LEU A 342 -30.44 2.48 -23.08
N SER A 343 -29.92 1.45 -22.43
CA SER A 343 -29.63 1.45 -21.00
C SER A 343 -28.12 1.60 -20.78
N ILE A 344 -27.74 2.51 -19.89
CA ILE A 344 -26.35 2.72 -19.48
C ILE A 344 -26.26 2.37 -18.01
N LEU A 345 -25.54 1.31 -17.71
CA LEU A 345 -25.32 0.82 -16.36
C LEU A 345 -23.87 1.07 -15.96
N LYS A 346 -23.65 1.80 -14.86
CA LYS A 346 -22.32 1.91 -14.26
C LYS A 346 -21.99 0.59 -13.56
N LEU A 347 -20.86 0.00 -13.92
CA LEU A 347 -20.39 -1.24 -13.30
C LEU A 347 -19.64 -0.93 -12.02
N GLU A 348 -19.98 -1.66 -10.96
CA GLU A 348 -19.21 -1.65 -9.73
C GLU A 348 -17.96 -2.50 -9.89
N LYS A 349 -16.88 -2.09 -9.22
CA LYS A 349 -15.66 -2.87 -9.18
C LYS A 349 -15.90 -4.11 -8.30
N PRO A 350 -15.58 -5.33 -8.77
CA PRO A 350 -15.79 -6.53 -7.98
C PRO A 350 -14.87 -6.50 -6.74
N PRO A 351 -15.29 -7.05 -5.58
CA PRO A 351 -14.40 -7.21 -4.46
C PRO A 351 -13.23 -8.15 -4.81
N LEU A 352 -12.05 -7.91 -4.23
CA LEU A 352 -10.86 -8.76 -4.37
C LEU A 352 -10.57 -9.55 -3.08
N PRO A 353 -11.16 -10.75 -2.90
CA PRO A 353 -11.08 -11.47 -1.63
C PRO A 353 -9.67 -11.54 -1.04
N GLY A 354 -9.55 -11.17 0.24
CA GLY A 354 -8.29 -11.20 0.97
C GLY A 354 -7.35 -10.03 0.72
N HIS A 355 -7.77 -9.02 -0.05
CA HIS A 355 -7.04 -7.79 -0.29
C HIS A 355 -7.74 -6.58 0.34
N GLY A 356 -6.95 -5.60 0.77
CA GLY A 356 -7.37 -4.34 1.37
C GLY A 356 -6.64 -4.06 2.69
N PRO A 357 -6.72 -2.84 3.22
CA PRO A 357 -5.90 -2.43 4.34
C PRO A 357 -6.35 -3.10 5.65
N GLY A 358 -5.36 -3.40 6.50
CA GLY A 358 -5.56 -3.98 7.83
C GLY A 358 -6.13 -5.40 7.85
N ARG A 359 -6.04 -6.05 9.00
CA ARG A 359 -6.55 -7.42 9.21
C ARG A 359 -7.31 -7.52 10.52
N LEU A 360 -8.33 -8.37 10.55
CA LEU A 360 -8.94 -8.90 11.76
C LEU A 360 -8.57 -10.37 11.88
N SER A 361 -8.09 -10.78 13.04
CA SER A 361 -7.91 -12.19 13.38
C SER A 361 -8.83 -12.58 14.52
N VAL A 362 -9.55 -13.69 14.32
CA VAL A 362 -10.08 -14.49 15.42
C VAL A 362 -9.02 -15.53 15.75
N LEU A 363 -8.39 -15.41 16.92
CA LEU A 363 -7.31 -16.29 17.34
C LEU A 363 -7.84 -17.71 17.54
N GLY A 364 -7.07 -18.71 17.10
CA GLY A 364 -7.44 -20.11 17.31
C GLY A 364 -7.47 -20.50 18.79
N GLU A 365 -6.55 -19.92 19.57
CA GLU A 365 -6.50 -20.03 21.02
C GLU A 365 -6.40 -18.62 21.62
N PRO A 366 -7.34 -18.21 22.49
CA PRO A 366 -7.27 -16.91 23.16
C PRO A 366 -5.98 -16.75 23.98
N VAL A 367 -5.46 -15.53 24.04
CA VAL A 367 -4.27 -15.18 24.82
C VAL A 367 -4.58 -14.06 25.79
N THR A 368 -3.81 -13.89 26.85
CA THR A 368 -3.94 -12.67 27.68
C THR A 368 -3.34 -11.46 26.97
N VAL A 369 -3.76 -10.24 27.35
CA VAL A 369 -3.12 -9.00 26.87
C VAL A 369 -1.60 -9.03 27.14
N ALA A 370 -1.16 -9.50 28.31
CA ALA A 370 0.27 -9.68 28.63
C ALA A 370 0.97 -10.59 27.62
N THR A 371 0.34 -11.71 27.29
CA THR A 371 0.89 -12.68 26.32
C THR A 371 0.96 -12.07 24.92
N ALA A 372 -0.07 -11.32 24.50
CA ALA A 372 -0.06 -10.60 23.23
C ALA A 372 1.10 -9.58 23.16
N VAL A 373 1.31 -8.80 24.23
CA VAL A 373 2.45 -7.86 24.31
C VAL A 373 3.79 -8.58 24.16
N GLN A 374 4.01 -9.70 24.86
CA GLN A 374 5.27 -10.45 24.77
C GLN A 374 5.49 -11.06 23.37
N LYS A 375 4.43 -11.62 22.78
CA LYS A 375 4.46 -12.12 21.41
C LYS A 375 4.84 -11.03 20.41
N MET A 376 4.23 -9.85 20.52
CA MET A 376 4.53 -8.73 19.62
C MET A 376 5.93 -8.14 19.83
N LYS A 377 6.39 -8.01 21.08
CA LYS A 377 7.79 -7.63 21.36
C LYS A 377 8.78 -8.58 20.69
N SER A 378 8.54 -9.89 20.81
CA SER A 378 9.38 -10.92 20.21
C SER A 378 9.32 -10.88 18.67
N HIS A 379 8.12 -10.70 18.10
CA HIS A 379 7.89 -10.65 16.66
C HIS A 379 8.54 -9.43 16.00
N LEU A 380 8.46 -8.27 16.66
CA LEU A 380 9.01 -6.99 16.17
C LEU A 380 10.48 -6.77 16.58
N GLY A 381 11.01 -7.59 17.49
CA GLY A 381 12.36 -7.41 18.04
C GLY A 381 12.50 -6.16 18.93
N LEU A 382 11.44 -5.79 19.65
CA LEU A 382 11.38 -4.56 20.46
C LEU A 382 11.40 -4.88 21.97
N SER A 383 12.13 -4.07 22.73
CA SER A 383 12.15 -4.15 24.20
C SER A 383 10.90 -3.53 24.84
N HIS A 384 10.32 -2.51 24.20
CA HIS A 384 9.19 -1.74 24.70
C HIS A 384 8.08 -1.63 23.65
N LEU A 385 6.85 -1.60 24.14
CA LEU A 385 5.63 -1.27 23.38
C LEU A 385 4.77 -0.39 24.30
N ARG A 386 3.95 0.48 23.71
CA ARG A 386 3.00 1.32 24.47
C ARG A 386 1.65 0.62 24.51
N LEU A 387 1.14 0.38 25.71
CA LEU A 387 -0.13 -0.31 25.93
C LEU A 387 -1.15 0.65 26.56
N ALA A 388 -2.34 0.71 25.98
CA ALA A 388 -3.53 1.27 26.62
C ALA A 388 -4.55 0.15 26.83
N LEU A 389 -5.02 -0.04 28.06
CA LEU A 389 -6.02 -1.06 28.38
C LEU A 389 -7.42 -0.51 28.14
N GLY A 390 -8.27 -1.29 27.50
CA GLY A 390 -9.70 -1.01 27.36
C GLY A 390 -10.38 -0.86 28.72
N VAL A 391 -11.50 -0.15 28.79
CA VAL A 391 -12.27 0.00 30.04
C VAL A 391 -12.62 -1.39 30.59
N GLY A 392 -12.19 -1.65 31.83
CA GLY A 392 -12.40 -2.93 32.50
C GLY A 392 -11.37 -4.02 32.16
N HIS A 393 -10.42 -3.76 31.26
CA HIS A 393 -9.36 -4.71 30.92
C HIS A 393 -8.19 -4.59 31.89
N THR A 394 -7.53 -5.72 32.12
CA THR A 394 -6.23 -5.83 32.77
C THR A 394 -5.26 -6.53 31.84
N GLN A 395 -4.00 -6.69 32.24
CA GLN A 395 -3.03 -7.48 31.48
C GLN A 395 -3.41 -8.97 31.42
N ASP A 396 -4.26 -9.46 32.33
CA ASP A 396 -4.73 -10.84 32.37
C ASP A 396 -6.03 -11.05 31.57
N THR A 397 -6.65 -9.98 31.07
CA THR A 397 -7.85 -10.07 30.24
C THR A 397 -7.56 -10.89 28.98
N SER A 398 -8.50 -11.80 28.66
CA SER A 398 -8.44 -12.64 27.47
C SER A 398 -8.69 -11.82 26.20
N VAL A 399 -7.89 -12.11 25.17
CA VAL A 399 -7.94 -11.54 23.82
C VAL A 399 -8.22 -12.70 22.87
N SER A 400 -9.37 -12.66 22.22
CA SER A 400 -9.79 -13.63 21.20
C SER A 400 -9.81 -13.02 19.80
N THR A 401 -9.99 -11.70 19.72
CA THR A 401 -10.08 -10.95 18.47
C THR A 401 -9.06 -9.81 18.45
N VAL A 402 -8.32 -9.71 17.36
CA VAL A 402 -7.30 -8.67 17.16
C VAL A 402 -7.46 -8.01 15.82
N ALA A 403 -7.58 -6.68 15.80
CA ALA A 403 -7.51 -5.89 14.58
C ALA A 403 -6.13 -5.23 14.46
N VAL A 404 -5.51 -5.29 13.29
CA VAL A 404 -4.20 -4.68 13.04
C VAL A 404 -4.22 -3.82 11.79
N CYS A 405 -3.42 -2.75 11.82
CA CYS A 405 -3.02 -2.00 10.64
C CYS A 405 -1.61 -1.44 10.92
N ALA A 406 -0.61 -1.87 10.17
CA ALA A 406 0.74 -1.31 10.25
C ALA A 406 0.73 0.21 9.92
N GLY A 407 1.78 0.92 10.34
CA GLY A 407 1.91 2.37 10.16
C GLY A 407 0.92 3.17 11.02
N SER A 408 0.34 4.22 10.45
CA SER A 408 -0.69 5.07 11.09
C SER A 408 -2.10 4.50 10.87
N GLY A 409 -2.44 3.44 11.61
CA GLY A 409 -3.64 2.61 11.33
C GLY A 409 -4.97 3.10 11.89
N ALA A 410 -5.03 4.24 12.57
CA ALA A 410 -6.22 4.67 13.31
C ALA A 410 -7.50 4.77 12.46
N SER A 411 -7.39 5.31 11.24
CA SER A 411 -8.53 5.44 10.31
C SER A 411 -9.07 4.09 9.83
N VAL A 412 -8.18 3.12 9.63
CA VAL A 412 -8.51 1.75 9.21
C VAL A 412 -9.15 0.96 10.35
N LEU A 413 -8.71 1.19 11.58
CA LEU A 413 -9.19 0.52 12.79
C LEU A 413 -10.47 1.15 13.37
N ASN A 414 -10.83 2.36 12.94
CA ASN A 414 -11.98 3.06 13.50
C ASN A 414 -13.28 2.27 13.31
N GLY A 415 -14.01 2.05 14.41
CA GLY A 415 -15.31 1.37 14.40
C GLY A 415 -15.25 -0.16 14.30
N VAL A 416 -14.05 -0.75 14.17
CA VAL A 416 -13.87 -2.21 14.22
C VAL A 416 -14.23 -2.72 15.62
N ARG A 417 -14.75 -3.95 15.73
CA ARG A 417 -14.97 -4.60 17.02
C ARG A 417 -13.88 -5.65 17.22
N ALA A 418 -12.96 -5.38 18.14
CA ALA A 418 -11.92 -6.32 18.54
C ALA A 418 -11.52 -6.07 20.01
N ASP A 419 -10.97 -7.10 20.65
CA ASP A 419 -10.46 -7.02 22.03
C ASP A 419 -9.16 -6.20 22.09
N LEU A 420 -8.36 -6.29 21.03
CA LEU A 420 -7.05 -5.64 20.91
C LEU A 420 -6.85 -5.02 19.52
N TYR A 421 -6.37 -3.78 19.50
CA TYR A 421 -5.82 -3.11 18.33
C TYR A 421 -4.29 -3.14 18.36
N ILE A 422 -3.67 -3.36 17.21
CA ILE A 422 -2.22 -3.27 17.03
C ILE A 422 -1.92 -2.37 15.83
N THR A 423 -1.14 -1.32 16.05
CA THR A 423 -0.69 -0.42 14.99
C THR A 423 0.63 0.24 15.36
N GLY A 424 1.25 0.97 14.43
CA GLY A 424 2.40 1.81 14.75
C GLY A 424 1.96 3.01 15.58
N GLU A 425 0.97 3.75 15.09
CA GLU A 425 0.58 5.04 15.63
C GLU A 425 -0.93 5.24 15.75
N MET A 426 -1.34 5.86 16.85
CA MET A 426 -2.65 6.48 17.05
C MET A 426 -2.46 7.78 17.84
N SER A 427 -3.25 8.80 17.53
CA SER A 427 -3.30 10.02 18.32
C SER A 427 -3.96 9.79 19.68
N HIS A 428 -3.74 10.71 20.61
CA HIS A 428 -4.29 10.62 21.97
C HIS A 428 -5.80 10.38 22.01
N HIS A 429 -6.58 11.13 21.21
CA HIS A 429 -8.04 11.01 21.21
C HIS A 429 -8.52 9.71 20.56
N GLU A 430 -7.81 9.19 19.56
CA GLU A 430 -8.14 7.89 18.95
C GLU A 430 -7.90 6.75 19.94
N VAL A 431 -6.82 6.82 20.74
CA VAL A 431 -6.57 5.85 21.82
C VAL A 431 -7.66 5.94 22.89
N LEU A 432 -8.04 7.14 23.33
CA LEU A 432 -9.12 7.31 24.31
C LEU A 432 -10.44 6.73 23.83
N ASP A 433 -10.80 6.96 22.56
CA ASP A 433 -12.03 6.45 21.98
C ASP A 433 -12.04 4.90 21.91
N ALA A 434 -10.93 4.29 21.46
CA ALA A 434 -10.80 2.82 21.46
C ALA A 434 -10.91 2.24 22.88
N VAL A 435 -10.22 2.84 23.84
CA VAL A 435 -10.25 2.41 25.25
C VAL A 435 -11.66 2.52 25.83
N ALA A 436 -12.35 3.64 25.59
CA ALA A 436 -13.71 3.86 26.07
C ALA A 436 -14.72 2.84 25.51
N LYS A 437 -14.45 2.31 24.31
CA LYS A 437 -15.24 1.25 23.66
C LYS A 437 -14.89 -0.16 24.16
N GLY A 438 -13.96 -0.29 25.11
CA GLY A 438 -13.52 -1.57 25.66
C GLY A 438 -12.43 -2.25 24.83
N THR A 439 -11.81 -1.57 23.88
CA THR A 439 -10.73 -2.13 23.07
C THR A 439 -9.37 -1.72 23.65
N SER A 440 -8.50 -2.69 23.91
CA SER A 440 -7.10 -2.40 24.27
C SER A 440 -6.30 -2.01 23.03
N VAL A 441 -5.25 -1.20 23.19
CA VAL A 441 -4.44 -0.71 22.08
C VAL A 441 -2.97 -0.95 22.37
N LEU A 442 -2.27 -1.54 21.41
CA LEU A 442 -0.83 -1.74 21.41
C LEU A 442 -0.20 -0.91 20.29
N LEU A 443 0.66 0.04 20.66
CA LEU A 443 1.40 0.89 19.74
C LEU A 443 2.87 0.48 19.71
N SER A 444 3.41 0.37 18.50
CA SER A 444 4.77 -0.08 18.23
C SER A 444 5.67 0.97 17.59
N ASP A 445 5.16 2.18 17.36
CA ASP A 445 5.76 3.22 16.51
C ASP A 445 5.74 2.83 15.02
N HIS A 446 5.79 3.84 14.14
CA HIS A 446 5.44 3.70 12.72
C HIS A 446 6.31 2.67 11.99
N SER A 447 7.59 2.99 11.77
CA SER A 447 8.51 2.14 11.00
C SER A 447 8.74 0.80 11.69
N ASN A 448 8.65 0.75 13.02
CA ASN A 448 8.76 -0.49 13.79
C ASN A 448 7.64 -1.51 13.52
N SER A 449 6.44 -1.05 13.16
CA SER A 449 5.32 -1.92 12.79
C SER A 449 5.40 -2.49 11.36
N GLU A 450 6.39 -2.06 10.58
CA GLU A 450 6.52 -2.36 9.15
C GLU A 450 7.87 -3.00 8.80
N ARG A 451 8.97 -2.45 9.33
CA ARG A 451 10.35 -2.73 8.93
C ARG A 451 10.73 -4.21 8.97
N GLY A 452 10.22 -4.97 9.94
CA GLY A 452 10.47 -6.41 10.03
C GLY A 452 9.93 -7.19 8.81
N PHE A 453 8.93 -6.66 8.11
CA PHE A 453 8.40 -7.22 6.88
C PHE A 453 9.38 -7.18 5.72
N LEU A 454 10.35 -6.25 5.71
CA LEU A 454 11.33 -6.14 4.62
C LEU A 454 12.15 -7.42 4.44
N ALA A 455 12.39 -8.18 5.51
CA ALA A 455 13.03 -9.49 5.41
C ALA A 455 12.14 -10.50 4.66
N VAL A 456 10.84 -10.49 4.91
CA VAL A 456 9.87 -11.33 4.18
C VAL A 456 9.75 -10.88 2.73
N PHE A 457 9.71 -9.57 2.49
CA PHE A 457 9.68 -9.01 1.14
C PHE A 457 10.94 -9.39 0.36
N ARG A 458 12.13 -9.32 0.97
CA ARG A 458 13.38 -9.79 0.35
C ARG A 458 13.26 -11.23 -0.17
N GLU A 459 12.79 -12.16 0.67
CA GLU A 459 12.65 -13.56 0.26
C GLU A 459 11.63 -13.73 -0.87
N LYS A 460 10.48 -13.04 -0.78
CA LYS A 460 9.44 -13.07 -1.82
C LYS A 460 9.94 -12.55 -3.17
N LEU A 461 10.76 -11.50 -3.14
CA LEU A 461 11.35 -10.90 -4.33
C LEU A 461 12.46 -11.79 -4.89
N ALA A 462 13.40 -12.24 -4.06
CA ALA A 462 14.56 -13.04 -4.46
C ALA A 462 14.15 -14.33 -5.19
N VAL A 463 13.09 -15.01 -4.76
CA VAL A 463 12.59 -16.24 -5.43
C VAL A 463 12.07 -15.98 -6.85
N ARG A 464 11.71 -14.74 -7.18
CA ARG A 464 11.18 -14.34 -8.50
C ARG A 464 12.23 -13.67 -9.40
N LEU A 465 13.43 -13.43 -8.88
CA LEU A 465 14.54 -12.83 -9.62
C LEU A 465 15.60 -13.90 -9.94
N PRO A 466 16.40 -13.73 -10.99
CA PRO A 466 17.51 -14.63 -11.26
C PRO A 466 18.61 -14.49 -10.18
N ASP A 467 19.37 -15.56 -9.93
CA ASP A 467 20.45 -15.61 -8.92
C ASP A 467 21.54 -14.53 -9.12
N SER A 468 21.62 -13.92 -10.30
CA SER A 468 22.51 -12.81 -10.61
C SER A 468 22.08 -11.46 -10.02
N VAL A 469 20.86 -11.34 -9.49
CA VAL A 469 20.37 -10.12 -8.84
C VAL A 469 20.44 -10.28 -7.32
N ASN A 470 21.25 -9.45 -6.69
CA ASN A 470 21.39 -9.40 -5.25
C ASN A 470 20.32 -8.48 -4.63
N VAL A 471 19.53 -9.00 -3.69
CA VAL A 471 18.53 -8.22 -2.94
C VAL A 471 18.96 -8.13 -1.48
N ALA A 472 19.24 -6.91 -1.02
CA ALA A 472 19.64 -6.64 0.36
C ALA A 472 18.56 -5.85 1.11
N VAL A 473 18.52 -5.98 2.43
CA VAL A 473 17.78 -5.07 3.32
C VAL A 473 18.79 -4.12 3.94
N SER A 474 18.48 -2.83 3.90
CA SER A 474 19.28 -1.74 4.45
C SER A 474 19.64 -2.00 5.91
N LYS A 475 20.94 -1.90 6.23
CA LYS A 475 21.43 -1.92 7.61
C LYS A 475 21.41 -0.52 8.21
N ALA A 476 21.36 0.50 7.36
CA ALA A 476 21.27 1.88 7.78
C ALA A 476 19.84 2.33 8.09
N ASP A 477 18.83 1.54 7.77
CA ASP A 477 17.43 1.83 8.09
C ASP A 477 17.12 1.62 9.58
N ARG A 478 16.47 2.61 10.19
CA ARG A 478 16.16 2.63 11.62
C ARG A 478 14.98 3.57 11.90
N ASP A 479 14.25 3.25 12.96
CA ASP A 479 13.19 4.14 13.46
C ASP A 479 13.80 5.48 13.92
N PRO A 480 13.17 6.62 13.62
CA PRO A 480 13.68 7.93 14.04
C PRO A 480 13.47 8.21 15.54
N LEU A 481 12.68 7.39 16.24
CA LEU A 481 12.38 7.53 17.66
C LEU A 481 13.15 6.50 18.49
N GLU A 482 13.69 6.96 19.61
CA GLU A 482 14.31 6.11 20.63
C GLU A 482 13.56 6.26 21.95
N VAL A 483 13.37 5.15 22.65
CA VAL A 483 12.85 5.15 24.03
C VAL A 483 13.99 5.53 24.96
N VAL A 484 13.90 6.70 25.58
CA VAL A 484 14.93 7.29 26.47
C VAL A 484 14.67 7.07 27.96
#